data_AF-A0A9R0JSA0-F1
#
_entry.id   AF-A0A9R0JSA0-F1
#
_cell.length_a   1.000
_cell.length_b   1.000
_cell.length_c   1.000
_cell.angle_alpha   90.00
_cell.angle_beta   90.00
_cell.angle_gamma   90.00
#
_symmetry.space_group_name_H-M   'P 1'
#
loop_
_entity.id
_entity.type
_entity.pdbx_description
1 polymer ?
#
loop_
_entity_poly.entity_id
_entity_poly.type
_entity_poly.pdbx_seq_one_letter_code
_entity_poly.pdbx_strand_id
1 'polypeptide(L)'
;MKERISRNSIDVLYNDAGDKLVTTDDIKAEIKGFYVKLIGTAAPHLTGIDIELVREGKQLSPLAAENLIQPVTNKDIDEALKGIDVNKAPGIDGLNGLFFRKAWDIVKEEVYAAVKNFFQTGHMLRQVNNIVVTLVPKI
;
A
#
# COMPACT_ATOMS: atom_id res chain seq x y z
N MET A 1 -13.25 -11.23 -27.22
CA MET A 1 -13.77 -10.96 -25.86
C MET A 1 -14.49 -12.21 -25.34
N LYS A 2 -13.75 -13.30 -25.06
CA LYS A 2 -14.34 -14.58 -24.62
C LYS A 2 -13.44 -15.44 -23.71
N GLU A 3 -12.35 -14.89 -23.17
CA GLU A 3 -11.38 -15.62 -22.33
C GLU A 3 -11.03 -14.90 -21.01
N ARG A 4 -11.91 -14.03 -20.48
CA ARG A 4 -11.68 -13.34 -19.20
C ARG A 4 -12.41 -13.93 -18.00
N ILE A 5 -13.03 -15.11 -18.15
CA ILE A 5 -13.68 -15.85 -17.07
C ILE A 5 -13.12 -17.27 -17.01
N SER A 6 -11.79 -17.40 -17.06
CA SER A 6 -11.16 -18.50 -16.33
C SER A 6 -11.39 -18.20 -14.86
N ARG A 7 -12.23 -19.00 -14.18
CA ARG A 7 -12.29 -18.95 -12.71
C ARG A 7 -10.93 -19.42 -12.22
N ASN A 8 -10.04 -18.47 -11.90
CA ASN A 8 -8.84 -18.79 -11.17
C ASN A 8 -9.28 -19.22 -9.75
N SER A 9 -9.58 -20.50 -9.57
CA SER A 9 -9.81 -21.11 -8.27
C SER A 9 -8.55 -21.84 -7.84
N ILE A 10 -8.23 -21.69 -6.54
CA ILE A 10 -7.22 -22.52 -5.90
C ILE A 10 -8.00 -23.59 -5.17
N ASP A 11 -8.04 -24.78 -5.77
CA ASP A 11 -8.78 -25.92 -5.24
C ASP A 11 -7.93 -26.75 -4.26
N VAL A 12 -6.60 -26.59 -4.34
CA VAL A 12 -5.62 -27.27 -3.50
C VAL A 12 -4.46 -26.35 -3.19
N LEU A 13 -4.05 -26.29 -1.92
CA LEU A 13 -2.83 -25.65 -1.46
C LEU A 13 -2.07 -26.63 -0.56
N TYR A 14 -0.73 -26.64 -0.62
CA TYR A 14 0.09 -27.38 0.35
C TYR A 14 0.74 -26.37 1.30
N ASN A 15 0.64 -26.61 2.61
CA ASN A 15 1.31 -25.77 3.61
C ASN A 15 2.80 -26.14 3.76
N ASP A 16 3.53 -25.39 4.60
CA ASP A 16 4.96 -25.65 4.86
C ASP A 16 5.25 -27.03 5.48
N ALA A 17 4.27 -27.66 6.12
CA ALA A 17 4.38 -29.02 6.67
C ALA A 17 4.13 -30.11 5.61
N GLY A 18 3.72 -29.74 4.39
CA GLY A 18 3.36 -30.66 3.33
C GLY A 18 1.90 -31.15 3.39
N ASP A 19 1.08 -30.61 4.29
CA ASP A 19 -0.32 -30.98 4.40
C ASP A 19 -1.13 -30.40 3.25
N LYS A 20 -2.05 -31.22 2.71
CA LYS A 20 -2.93 -30.84 1.61
C LYS A 20 -4.19 -30.14 2.15
N LEU A 21 -4.34 -28.86 1.84
CA LEU A 21 -5.52 -28.06 2.11
C LEU A 21 -6.44 -28.07 0.89
N VAL A 22 -7.73 -28.38 1.10
CA VAL A 22 -8.72 -28.51 0.01
C VAL A 22 -9.99 -27.71 0.25
N THR A 23 -10.22 -27.21 1.48
CA THR A 23 -11.37 -26.37 1.78
C THR A 23 -11.03 -24.91 1.54
N THR A 24 -12.02 -24.12 1.10
CA THR A 24 -11.84 -22.68 0.89
C THR A 24 -11.42 -21.95 2.15
N ASP A 25 -11.91 -22.37 3.32
CA ASP A 25 -11.61 -21.70 4.58
C ASP A 25 -10.18 -22.01 5.05
N ASP A 26 -9.72 -23.26 4.93
CA ASP A 26 -8.34 -23.62 5.26
C ASP A 26 -7.34 -22.92 4.33
N ILE A 27 -7.64 -22.89 3.02
CA ILE A 27 -6.81 -22.20 2.03
C ILE A 27 -6.73 -20.70 2.33
N LYS A 28 -7.86 -20.04 2.66
CA LYS A 28 -7.87 -18.61 3.05
C LYS A 28 -7.08 -18.37 4.34
N ALA A 29 -7.23 -19.25 5.34
CA ALA A 29 -6.53 -19.14 6.61
C ALA A 29 -5.01 -19.23 6.42
N GLU A 30 -4.57 -20.20 5.61
CA GLU A 30 -3.15 -20.38 5.27
C GLU A 30 -2.58 -19.16 4.54
N ILE A 31 -3.25 -18.70 3.48
CA ILE A 31 -2.80 -17.51 2.72
C ILE A 31 -2.71 -16.29 3.63
N LYS A 32 -3.75 -16.04 4.44
CA LYS A 32 -3.75 -14.93 5.39
C LYS A 32 -2.59 -15.07 6.38
N GLY A 33 -2.40 -16.24 6.96
CA GLY A 33 -1.32 -16.53 7.91
C GLY A 33 0.06 -16.26 7.32
N PHE A 34 0.29 -16.73 6.09
CA PHE A 34 1.52 -16.52 5.34
C PHE A 34 1.83 -15.03 5.15
N TYR A 35 0.90 -14.25 4.58
CA TYR A 35 1.14 -12.84 4.31
C TYR A 35 1.19 -11.98 5.59
N VAL A 36 0.43 -12.34 6.63
CA VAL A 36 0.54 -11.67 7.94
C VAL A 36 1.93 -11.89 8.54
N LYS A 37 2.49 -13.11 8.47
CA LYS A 37 3.87 -13.37 8.89
C LYS A 37 4.88 -12.55 8.08
N LEU A 38 4.66 -12.39 6.77
CA LEU A 38 5.54 -11.61 5.89
C LEU A 38 5.55 -10.11 6.20
N ILE A 39 4.41 -9.54 6.60
CA ILE A 39 4.32 -8.14 7.05
C ILE A 39 5.15 -7.91 8.33
N GLY A 40 5.43 -8.98 9.07
CA GLY A 40 6.24 -8.95 10.28
C GLY A 40 5.41 -8.72 11.53
N THR A 41 6.10 -8.55 12.65
CA THR A 41 5.50 -8.28 13.96
C THR A 41 6.04 -6.97 14.50
N ALA A 42 5.27 -6.31 15.36
CA ALA A 42 5.75 -5.14 16.06
C ALA A 42 6.96 -5.53 16.92
N ALA A 43 8.09 -4.85 16.73
CA ALA A 43 9.25 -5.05 17.57
C ALA A 43 8.92 -4.63 19.01
N PRO A 44 9.10 -5.51 20.02
CA PRO A 44 8.79 -5.17 21.41
C PRO A 44 9.75 -4.11 21.97
N HIS A 45 10.95 -4.05 21.40
CA HIS A 45 11.96 -3.06 21.69
C HIS A 45 12.71 -2.72 20.40
N LEU A 46 12.80 -1.44 20.06
CA LEU A 46 13.70 -0.96 19.02
C LEU A 46 14.99 -0.53 19.72
N THR A 47 16.12 -1.18 19.41
CA THR A 47 17.42 -0.68 19.86
C THR A 47 17.59 0.76 19.40
N GLY A 48 17.89 1.66 20.35
CA GLY A 48 18.12 3.06 20.03
C GLY A 48 19.20 3.20 18.96
N ILE A 49 18.94 4.06 17.99
CA ILE A 49 19.92 4.42 16.96
C ILE A 49 21.00 5.26 17.65
N ASP A 50 22.27 4.92 17.45
CA ASP A 50 23.38 5.78 17.88
C ASP A 50 23.35 7.07 17.03
N ILE A 51 22.83 8.13 17.64
CA ILE A 51 22.64 9.42 16.97
C ILE A 51 23.99 10.06 16.64
N GLU A 52 25.02 9.83 17.44
CA GLU A 52 26.35 10.39 17.18
C GLU A 52 26.94 9.76 15.93
N LEU A 53 26.90 8.41 15.84
CA LEU A 53 27.33 7.69 14.65
C LEU A 53 26.53 8.08 13.40
N VAL A 54 25.20 8.24 13.50
CA VAL A 54 24.39 8.67 12.35
C VAL A 54 24.76 10.07 11.87
N ARG A 55 25.13 10.97 12.79
CA ARG A 55 25.52 12.34 12.46
C ARG A 55 26.87 12.42 11.76
N GLU A 56 27.74 11.42 11.87
CA GLU A 56 28.98 11.32 11.08
C GLU A 56 28.72 11.08 9.58
N GLY A 57 27.51 10.60 9.24
CA GLY A 57 27.08 10.38 7.86
C GLY A 57 26.75 11.67 7.10
N LYS A 58 26.31 11.51 5.85
CA LYS A 58 25.84 12.65 5.04
C LYS A 58 24.61 13.27 5.68
N GLN A 59 24.70 14.56 5.95
CA GLN A 59 23.59 15.35 6.46
C GLN A 59 22.95 16.18 5.34
N LEU A 60 21.67 16.47 5.51
CA LEU A 60 20.98 17.44 4.66
C LEU A 60 21.58 18.83 4.88
N SER A 61 21.62 19.63 3.82
CA SER A 61 21.87 21.07 3.99
C SER A 61 20.71 21.70 4.77
N PRO A 62 20.94 22.83 5.47
CA PRO A 62 19.86 23.55 6.14
C PRO A 62 18.67 23.84 5.21
N LEU A 63 18.97 24.27 3.98
CA LEU A 63 17.95 24.51 2.95
C LEU A 63 17.16 23.24 2.58
N ALA A 64 17.84 22.10 2.43
CA ALA A 64 17.16 20.84 2.13
C ALA A 64 16.26 20.39 3.30
N ALA A 65 16.71 20.58 4.53
CA ALA A 65 15.93 20.29 5.72
C ALA A 65 14.68 21.20 5.79
N GLU A 66 14.82 22.50 5.53
CA GLU A 66 13.71 23.45 5.47
C GLU A 66 12.70 23.10 4.37
N ASN A 67 13.17 22.61 3.22
CA ASN A 67 12.29 22.19 2.13
C ASN A 67 11.46 20.94 2.48
N LEU A 68 12.02 20.00 3.25
CA LEU A 68 11.33 18.76 3.62
C LEU A 68 10.18 18.98 4.63
N ILE A 69 10.21 20.08 5.39
CA ILE A 69 9.18 20.40 6.39
C ILE A 69 8.10 21.34 5.85
N GLN A 70 8.15 21.70 4.56
CA GLN A 70 7.13 22.56 3.97
C GLN A 70 5.76 21.86 3.92
N PRO A 71 4.66 22.61 4.06
CA PRO A 71 3.33 22.05 3.92
C PRO A 71 3.09 21.46 2.53
N VAL A 72 2.42 20.31 2.47
CA VAL A 72 2.02 19.68 1.20
C VAL A 72 1.04 20.57 0.44
N THR A 73 1.34 20.82 -0.83
CA THR A 73 0.54 21.66 -1.71
C THR A 73 -0.38 20.83 -2.62
N ASN A 74 -1.38 21.47 -3.24
CA ASN A 74 -2.21 20.79 -4.24
C ASN A 74 -1.38 20.33 -5.44
N LYS A 75 -0.32 21.09 -5.80
CA LYS A 75 0.59 20.73 -6.88
C LYS A 75 1.33 19.43 -6.58
N ASP A 76 1.82 19.25 -5.35
CA ASP A 76 2.49 18.00 -4.96
C ASP A 76 1.54 16.81 -5.08
N ILE A 77 0.28 17.00 -4.71
CA ILE A 77 -0.77 15.97 -4.80
C ILE A 77 -1.10 15.65 -6.26
N ASP A 78 -1.23 16.68 -7.11
CA ASP A 78 -1.45 16.52 -8.55
C ASP A 78 -0.30 15.75 -9.22
N GLU A 79 0.94 16.09 -8.90
CA GLU A 79 2.13 15.43 -9.43
C GLU A 79 2.22 13.98 -8.95
N ALA A 80 1.94 13.73 -7.68
CA ALA A 80 1.87 12.38 -7.13
C ALA A 80 0.83 11.52 -7.86
N LEU A 81 -0.38 12.05 -8.09
CA LEU A 81 -1.42 11.35 -8.84
C LEU A 81 -1.00 11.04 -10.29
N LYS A 82 -0.36 12.00 -10.96
CA LYS A 82 0.19 11.83 -12.32
C LYS A 82 1.35 10.81 -12.36
N GLY A 83 2.04 10.59 -11.26
CA GLY A 83 3.06 9.55 -11.12
C GLY A 83 2.51 8.13 -11.02
N ILE A 84 1.23 7.95 -10.66
CA ILE A 84 0.62 6.62 -10.50
C ILE A 84 0.26 6.04 -11.88
N ASP A 85 0.80 4.86 -12.23
CA ASP A 85 0.43 4.15 -13.45
C ASP A 85 -1.10 3.93 -13.54
N VAL A 86 -1.69 4.26 -14.69
CA VAL A 86 -3.14 4.14 -14.93
C VAL A 86 -3.62 2.68 -14.89
N ASN A 87 -2.73 1.73 -15.15
CA ASN A 87 -2.99 0.29 -15.16
C ASN A 87 -2.63 -0.39 -13.84
N LYS A 88 -2.30 0.37 -12.79
CA LYS A 88 -2.12 -0.18 -11.44
C LYS A 88 -3.36 -0.99 -11.04
N ALA A 89 -3.15 -2.10 -10.33
CA ALA A 89 -4.26 -2.92 -9.83
C ALA A 89 -5.22 -2.07 -8.99
N PRO A 90 -6.55 -2.26 -9.15
CA PRO A 90 -7.54 -1.53 -8.37
C PRO A 90 -7.53 -1.93 -6.89
N GLY A 91 -8.06 -1.05 -6.04
CA GLY A 91 -8.35 -1.38 -4.65
C GLY A 91 -9.57 -2.30 -4.48
N ILE A 92 -9.99 -2.50 -3.23
CA ILE A 92 -11.26 -3.20 -2.89
C ILE A 92 -12.49 -2.55 -3.53
N ASP A 93 -12.39 -1.26 -3.87
CA ASP A 93 -13.43 -0.45 -4.50
C ASP A 93 -13.52 -0.67 -6.02
N GLY A 94 -12.58 -1.40 -6.62
CA GLY A 94 -12.50 -1.61 -8.06
C GLY A 94 -11.98 -0.39 -8.84
N LEU A 95 -11.53 0.67 -8.15
CA LEU A 95 -11.04 1.90 -8.78
C LEU A 95 -9.52 1.84 -8.91
N ASN A 96 -9.01 2.19 -10.09
CA ASN A 96 -7.58 2.23 -10.38
C ASN A 96 -7.10 3.66 -10.68
N GLY A 97 -5.80 3.81 -11.00
CA GLY A 97 -5.22 5.12 -11.32
C GLY A 97 -5.92 5.82 -12.49
N LEU A 98 -6.46 5.08 -13.47
CA LEU A 98 -7.21 5.68 -14.57
C LEU A 98 -8.49 6.39 -14.10
N PHE A 99 -9.24 5.79 -13.17
CA PHE A 99 -10.43 6.42 -12.60
C PHE A 99 -10.09 7.78 -11.99
N PHE A 100 -9.11 7.82 -11.08
CA PHE A 100 -8.74 9.06 -10.41
C PHE A 100 -8.25 10.13 -11.38
N ARG A 101 -7.51 9.76 -12.43
CA ARG A 101 -7.11 10.73 -13.46
C ARG A 101 -8.29 11.26 -14.29
N LYS A 102 -9.27 10.41 -14.60
CA LYS A 102 -10.43 10.79 -15.42
C LYS A 102 -11.48 11.58 -14.63
N ALA A 103 -11.67 11.23 -13.36
CA ALA A 103 -12.63 11.87 -12.47
C ALA A 103 -11.99 12.99 -11.62
N TRP A 104 -10.73 13.38 -11.90
CA TRP A 104 -9.97 14.26 -11.02
C TRP A 104 -10.67 15.58 -10.73
N ASP A 105 -11.26 16.20 -11.76
CA ASP A 105 -11.99 17.46 -11.59
C ASP A 105 -13.22 17.36 -10.68
N ILE A 106 -13.71 16.13 -10.43
CA ILE A 106 -14.84 15.85 -9.55
C ILE A 106 -14.36 15.57 -8.12
N VAL A 107 -13.28 14.80 -7.94
CA VAL A 107 -12.85 14.27 -6.63
C VAL A 107 -11.67 15.00 -5.98
N LYS A 108 -11.01 15.92 -6.70
CA LYS A 108 -9.74 16.52 -6.26
C LYS A 108 -9.85 17.27 -4.94
N GLU A 109 -10.97 17.95 -4.69
CA GLU A 109 -11.11 18.77 -3.48
C GLU A 109 -11.16 17.92 -2.21
N GLU A 110 -11.90 16.80 -2.24
CA GLU A 110 -11.95 15.84 -1.14
C GLU A 110 -10.58 15.17 -0.93
N VAL A 111 -9.90 14.81 -2.03
CA VAL A 111 -8.55 14.21 -1.94
C VAL A 111 -7.54 15.19 -1.37
N TYR A 112 -7.57 16.46 -1.77
CA TYR A 112 -6.71 17.51 -1.20
C TYR A 112 -6.96 17.67 0.29
N ALA A 113 -8.23 17.75 0.70
CA ALA A 113 -8.59 17.89 2.11
C ALA A 113 -8.09 16.69 2.93
N ALA A 114 -8.30 15.46 2.43
CA ALA A 114 -7.87 14.24 3.11
C ALA A 114 -6.34 14.15 3.26
N VAL A 115 -5.59 14.41 2.18
CA VAL A 115 -4.13 14.35 2.22
C VAL A 115 -3.57 15.42 3.16
N LYS A 116 -4.02 16.67 3.05
CA LYS A 116 -3.56 17.75 3.93
C LYS A 116 -3.90 17.48 5.39
N ASN A 117 -5.10 16.98 5.67
CA ASN A 117 -5.49 16.59 7.03
C ASN A 117 -4.58 15.50 7.60
N PHE A 118 -4.20 14.50 6.80
CA PHE A 118 -3.24 13.49 7.22
C PHE A 118 -1.87 14.08 7.56
N PHE A 119 -1.31 14.95 6.72
CA PHE A 119 -0.01 15.57 7.00
C PHE A 119 -0.03 16.52 8.20
N GLN A 120 -1.18 17.09 8.54
CA GLN A 120 -1.34 17.94 9.73
C GLN A 120 -1.56 17.15 11.02
N THR A 121 -2.29 16.04 10.96
CA THR A 121 -2.76 15.33 12.15
C THR A 121 -2.07 13.99 12.40
N GLY A 122 -1.41 13.43 11.38
CA GLY A 122 -0.90 12.06 11.38
C GLY A 122 -2.00 10.99 11.33
N HIS A 123 -3.27 11.38 11.18
CA HIS A 123 -4.40 10.46 11.20
C HIS A 123 -4.96 10.22 9.80
N MET A 124 -5.15 8.95 9.46
CA MET A 124 -5.79 8.50 8.23
C MET A 124 -6.87 7.48 8.56
N LEU A 125 -7.94 7.44 7.76
CA LEU A 125 -8.96 6.41 7.89
C LEU A 125 -8.34 5.03 7.68
N ARG A 126 -8.59 4.09 8.60
CA ARG A 126 -8.05 2.72 8.55
C ARG A 126 -8.36 2.02 7.22
N GLN A 127 -9.51 2.34 6.63
CA GLN A 127 -9.98 1.79 5.36
C GLN A 127 -9.03 2.09 4.19
N VAL A 128 -8.27 3.19 4.23
CA VAL A 128 -7.27 3.52 3.19
C VAL A 128 -6.13 2.52 3.18
N ASN A 129 -5.82 1.89 4.32
CA ASN A 129 -4.79 0.86 4.44
C ASN A 129 -5.30 -0.56 4.19
N ASN A 130 -6.55 -0.74 3.74
CA ASN A 130 -7.06 -2.05 3.39
C ASN A 130 -6.39 -2.54 2.10
N ILE A 131 -5.74 -3.71 2.17
CA ILE A 131 -5.09 -4.35 1.03
C ILE A 131 -5.90 -5.54 0.51
N VAL A 132 -5.86 -5.78 -0.80
CA VAL A 132 -6.36 -7.00 -1.42
C VAL A 132 -5.20 -7.90 -1.78
N VAL A 133 -5.22 -9.14 -1.27
CA VAL A 133 -4.28 -10.18 -1.70
C VAL A 133 -4.91 -10.94 -2.87
N THR A 134 -4.27 -10.86 -4.03
CA THR A 134 -4.63 -11.65 -5.21
C THR A 134 -3.49 -12.59 -5.55
N LEU A 135 -3.78 -13.89 -5.61
CA LEU A 135 -2.81 -14.90 -6.02
C LEU A 135 -2.85 -15.06 -7.54
N VAL A 136 -1.68 -14.91 -8.16
CA VAL A 136 -1.50 -15.11 -9.59
C VAL A 136 -0.72 -16.41 -9.79
N PRO A 137 -1.30 -17.43 -10.45
CA PRO A 137 -0.57 -18.66 -10.73
C PRO A 137 0.64 -18.35 -11.62
N LYS A 138 1.81 -18.88 -11.26
CA LYS A 138 2.97 -18.89 -12.17
C LYS A 138 2.75 -20.00 -13.18
N ILE A 139 2.85 -19.64 -14.47
CA ILE A 139 2.88 -20.58 -15.59
C ILE A 139 4.30 -21.14 -15.71
#